data_AF-A0A380JIL7-F1
#
_entry.id   AF-A0A380JIL7-F1
#
_cell.length_a   1.000
_cell.length_b   1.000
_cell.length_c   1.000
_cell.angle_alpha   90.00
_cell.angle_beta   90.00
_cell.angle_gamma   90.00
#
_symmetry.space_group_name_H-M   'P 1'
#
loop_
_entity.id
_entity.type
_entity.pdbx_description
1 polymer ?
#
loop_
_entity_poly.entity_id
_entity_poly.type
_entity_poly.pdbx_seq_one_letter_code
_entity_poly.pdbx_strand_id
1 'polypeptide(L)'
;MPAIKEGTQVSFKTDPTLLRKAKKVLADNGTDMTKTLNLFLQNVVERKEIPLMTEDELRRERLINQLQTEVAESIAEYKAGRSIPLEEVAKRYGIEDL
;
A
#
# COMPACT_ATOMS: atom_id res chain seq x y z
N MET A 1 -44.08 -11.84 7.36
CA MET A 1 -42.82 -11.36 6.75
C MET A 1 -41.71 -11.58 7.77
N PRO A 2 -40.73 -12.46 7.57
CA PRO A 2 -39.67 -12.61 8.55
C PRO A 2 -38.71 -11.42 8.41
N ALA A 3 -38.62 -10.63 9.47
CA ALA A 3 -37.64 -9.56 9.61
C ALA A 3 -36.26 -10.21 9.79
N ILE A 4 -35.31 -9.92 8.91
CA ILE A 4 -33.90 -10.24 9.16
C ILE A 4 -33.47 -9.41 10.38
N LYS A 5 -33.30 -10.07 11.53
CA LYS A 5 -33.12 -9.45 12.84
C LYS A 5 -31.82 -9.80 13.55
N GLU A 6 -30.85 -10.46 12.90
CA GLU A 6 -29.58 -10.81 13.55
C GLU A 6 -28.42 -10.04 12.94
N GLY A 7 -28.30 -8.76 13.33
CA GLY A 7 -27.04 -8.04 13.25
C GLY A 7 -26.25 -8.30 14.52
N THR A 8 -25.16 -9.08 14.45
CA THR A 8 -24.25 -9.24 15.58
C THR A 8 -23.42 -7.97 15.73
N GLN A 9 -23.56 -7.28 16.87
CA GLN A 9 -22.73 -6.12 17.18
C GLN A 9 -21.40 -6.58 17.77
N VAL A 10 -20.30 -6.20 17.11
CA VAL A 10 -18.94 -6.45 17.59
C VAL A 10 -18.34 -5.13 18.04
N SER A 11 -17.81 -5.09 19.27
CA SER A 11 -17.04 -3.97 19.80
C SER A 11 -15.58 -4.38 19.92
N PHE A 12 -14.68 -3.56 19.39
CA PHE A 12 -13.25 -3.78 19.51
C PHE A 12 -12.56 -2.51 20.00
N LYS A 13 -11.52 -2.68 20.81
CA LYS A 13 -10.64 -1.58 21.21
C LYS A 13 -9.66 -1.33 20.08
N THR A 14 -9.47 -0.06 19.74
CA THR A 14 -8.52 0.38 18.72
C THR A 14 -7.87 1.69 19.14
N ASP A 15 -6.74 1.99 18.54
CA ASP A 15 -6.13 3.30 18.65
C ASP A 15 -7.07 4.38 18.04
N PRO A 16 -7.37 5.47 18.78
CA PRO A 16 -8.30 6.51 18.34
C PRO A 16 -7.73 7.34 17.18
N THR A 17 -6.41 7.50 17.09
CA THR A 17 -5.77 8.24 15.99
C THR A 17 -5.82 7.44 14.69
N LEU A 18 -5.60 6.12 14.77
CA LEU A 18 -5.74 5.17 13.67
C LEU A 18 -7.19 5.15 13.16
N LEU A 19 -8.16 5.07 14.07
CA LEU A 19 -9.58 5.08 13.73
C LEU A 19 -9.97 6.35 12.98
N ARG A 20 -9.48 7.51 13.42
CA ARG A 20 -9.76 8.80 12.75
C ARG A 20 -9.17 8.85 11.34
N LYS A 21 -7.93 8.40 11.17
CA LYS A 21 -7.26 8.34 9.85
C LYS A 21 -7.98 7.37 8.91
N ALA A 22 -8.30 6.17 9.38
CA ALA A 22 -9.03 5.18 8.61
C ALA A 22 -10.40 5.70 8.16
N LYS A 23 -11.17 6.32 9.06
CA LYS A 23 -12.46 6.95 8.69
C LYS A 23 -12.33 7.99 7.58
N LYS A 24 -11.27 8.79 7.58
CA LYS A 24 -11.02 9.77 6.51
C LYS A 24 -10.80 9.06 5.17
N VAL A 25 -9.92 8.06 5.14
CA VAL A 25 -9.61 7.28 3.93
C VAL A 25 -10.86 6.56 3.40
N LEU A 26 -11.68 5.99 4.27
CA LEU A 26 -12.92 5.31 3.86
C LEU A 26 -13.94 6.30 3.28
N ALA A 27 -14.09 7.48 3.89
CA ALA A 27 -14.95 8.53 3.38
C ALA A 27 -14.47 9.04 2.01
N ASP A 28 -13.16 9.23 1.83
CA ASP A 28 -12.56 9.62 0.55
C ASP A 28 -12.82 8.58 -0.56
N ASN A 29 -12.96 7.29 -0.18
CA ASN A 29 -13.31 6.19 -1.08
C ASN A 29 -14.82 5.93 -1.20
N GLY A 30 -15.68 6.79 -0.63
CA GLY A 30 -17.13 6.65 -0.71
C GLY A 30 -17.72 5.45 0.04
N THR A 31 -16.97 4.89 1.00
CA THR A 31 -17.40 3.75 1.82
C THR A 31 -17.48 4.13 3.30
N ASP A 32 -18.18 3.31 4.09
CA ASP A 32 -18.31 3.47 5.52
C ASP A 32 -17.61 2.31 6.26
N MET A 33 -17.38 2.49 7.56
CA MET A 33 -16.66 1.52 8.39
C MET A 33 -17.36 0.17 8.44
N THR A 34 -18.70 0.16 8.47
CA THR A 34 -19.51 -1.06 8.57
C THR A 34 -19.42 -1.88 7.30
N LYS A 35 -19.60 -1.26 6.13
CA LYS A 35 -19.43 -1.91 4.83
C LYS A 35 -18.03 -2.47 4.65
N THR A 36 -17.02 -1.71 5.06
CA THR A 36 -15.62 -2.11 4.96
C THR A 36 -15.32 -3.34 5.83
N LEU A 37 -15.78 -3.35 7.07
CA LEU A 37 -15.61 -4.50 7.97
C LEU A 37 -16.38 -5.73 7.49
N ASN A 38 -17.59 -5.56 6.96
CA ASN A 38 -18.34 -6.68 6.40
C ASN A 38 -17.64 -7.27 5.17
N LEU A 39 -17.12 -6.43 4.28
CA LEU A 39 -16.34 -6.87 3.13
C LEU A 39 -15.06 -7.59 3.57
N PHE A 40 -14.40 -7.11 4.62
CA PHE A 40 -13.23 -7.79 5.19
C PHE A 40 -13.59 -9.20 5.68
N LEU A 41 -14.66 -9.34 6.48
CA LEU A 41 -15.12 -10.64 6.96
C LEU A 41 -15.52 -11.58 5.82
N GLN A 42 -16.20 -11.06 4.79
CA GLN A 42 -16.54 -11.83 3.60
C GLN A 42 -15.30 -12.37 2.89
N ASN A 43 -14.28 -11.53 2.69
CA ASN A 43 -13.03 -11.95 2.07
C ASN A 43 -12.28 -13.02 2.89
N VAL A 44 -12.29 -12.91 4.22
CA VAL A 44 -11.69 -13.93 5.10
C VAL A 44 -12.37 -15.28 4.90
N VAL A 45 -13.72 -15.29 4.81
CA VAL A 45 -14.49 -16.52 4.59
C VAL A 45 -14.25 -17.10 3.20
N GLU A 46 -14.29 -16.27 2.17
CA GLU A 46 -14.15 -16.70 0.77
C GLU A 46 -12.73 -17.20 0.45
N ARG A 47 -11.70 -16.47 0.90
CA ARG A 47 -10.29 -16.78 0.61
C ARG A 47 -9.67 -17.74 1.61
N LYS A 48 -10.33 -17.99 2.74
CA LYS A 48 -9.82 -18.81 3.86
C LYS A 48 -8.46 -18.36 4.38
N GLU A 49 -8.15 -17.08 4.22
CA GLU A 49 -6.92 -16.44 4.68
C GLU A 49 -7.24 -15.05 5.23
N ILE A 50 -6.36 -14.51 6.07
CA ILE A 50 -6.49 -13.13 6.55
C ILE A 50 -5.89 -12.22 5.46
N PRO A 51 -6.68 -11.40 4.74
CA PRO A 51 -6.19 -10.58 3.65
C PRO A 51 -5.53 -9.29 4.19
N LEU A 52 -4.67 -9.41 5.20
CA LEU A 52 -3.88 -8.32 5.75
C LEU A 52 -2.42 -8.69 5.63
N MET A 53 -1.65 -7.81 5.00
CA MET A 53 -0.20 -7.92 4.98
C MET A 53 0.33 -7.60 6.37
N THR A 54 1.30 -8.40 6.82
CA THR A 54 2.06 -8.13 8.03
C THR A 54 2.80 -6.79 7.91
N GLU A 55 3.24 -6.23 9.04
CA GLU A 55 3.99 -4.97 9.03
C GLU A 55 5.26 -5.06 8.16
N ASP A 56 5.92 -6.23 8.17
CA ASP A 56 7.08 -6.49 7.32
C ASP A 56 6.72 -6.55 5.83
N GLU A 57 5.61 -7.20 5.48
CA GLU A 57 5.12 -7.22 4.10
C GLU A 57 4.74 -5.82 3.61
N LEU A 58 4.06 -5.02 4.44
CA LEU A 58 3.75 -3.63 4.14
C LEU A 58 4.99 -2.74 4.00
N ARG A 59 6.07 -3.03 4.74
CA ARG A 59 7.35 -2.34 4.58
C ARG A 59 8.00 -2.71 3.26
N ARG A 60 8.03 -4.00 2.93
CA ARG A 60 8.61 -4.51 1.67
C ARG A 60 7.87 -3.96 0.45
N GLU A 61 6.54 -3.96 0.48
CA GLU A 61 5.74 -3.43 -0.63
C GLU A 61 5.97 -1.94 -0.83
N ARG A 62 6.07 -1.16 0.26
CA ARG A 62 6.44 0.27 0.17
C ARG A 62 7.82 0.47 -0.44
N LEU A 63 8.80 -0.32 -0.04
CA LEU A 63 10.15 -0.27 -0.61
C LEU A 63 10.13 -0.62 -2.11
N ILE A 64 9.41 -1.68 -2.50
CA ILE A 64 9.27 -2.07 -3.91
C ILE A 64 8.61 -0.96 -4.72
N ASN A 65 7.55 -0.34 -4.22
CA ASN A 65 6.88 0.76 -4.91
C ASN A 65 7.77 1.99 -5.07
N GLN A 66 8.59 2.30 -4.06
CA GLN A 66 9.61 3.36 -4.14
C GLN A 66 10.64 3.05 -5.22
N LEU A 67 11.23 1.84 -5.20
CA LEU A 67 12.19 1.41 -6.21
C LEU A 67 11.59 1.44 -7.63
N GLN A 68 10.35 1.01 -7.80
CA GLN A 68 9.67 1.07 -9.10
C GLN A 68 9.49 2.51 -9.58
N THR A 69 9.17 3.43 -8.65
CA THR A 69 9.03 4.86 -8.97
C THR A 69 10.39 5.45 -9.37
N GLU A 70 11.44 5.20 -8.60
CA GLU A 70 12.81 5.66 -8.91
C GLU A 70 13.31 5.11 -10.25
N VAL A 71 13.06 3.84 -10.54
CA VAL A 71 13.42 3.24 -11.84
C VAL A 71 12.63 3.88 -12.97
N ALA A 72 11.33 4.11 -12.79
CA ALA A 72 10.50 4.77 -13.80
C ALA A 72 10.97 6.21 -14.09
N GLU A 73 11.33 6.95 -13.03
CA GLU A 73 11.91 8.29 -13.13
C GLU A 73 13.26 8.26 -13.84
N SER A 74 14.17 7.35 -13.46
CA SER A 74 15.47 7.17 -14.12
C SER A 74 15.34 6.83 -15.61
N ILE A 75 14.41 5.95 -15.97
CA ILE A 75 14.11 5.63 -17.37
C ILE A 75 13.57 6.85 -18.11
N ALA A 76 12.72 7.66 -17.47
CA ALA A 76 12.19 8.88 -18.06
C ALA A 76 13.29 9.93 -18.29
N GLU A 77 14.22 10.08 -17.34
CA GLU A 77 15.39 10.98 -17.47
C GLU A 77 16.35 10.52 -18.59
N TYR A 78 16.63 9.21 -18.65
CA TYR A 78 17.40 8.62 -19.74
C TYR A 78 16.75 8.89 -21.11
N LYS A 79 15.44 8.65 -21.23
CA LYS A 79 14.68 8.95 -22.46
C LYS A 79 14.63 10.44 -22.80
N ALA A 80 14.66 11.31 -21.79
CA ALA A 80 14.72 12.76 -21.96
C ALA A 80 16.13 13.29 -22.30
N GLY A 81 17.10 12.40 -22.52
CA GLY A 81 18.48 12.76 -22.87
C GLY A 81 19.29 13.34 -21.71
N ARG A 82 18.79 13.23 -20.46
CA ARG A 82 19.52 13.60 -19.25
C ARG A 82 20.35 12.42 -18.80
N SER A 83 21.41 12.14 -19.54
CA SER A 83 22.40 11.12 -19.20
C SER A 83 23.64 11.77 -18.59
N ILE A 84 24.18 11.17 -17.53
CA ILE A 84 25.51 11.51 -17.04
C ILE A 84 26.59 10.86 -17.92
N PRO A 85 27.67 11.58 -18.26
CA PRO A 85 28.76 11.05 -19.09
C PRO A 85 29.48 9.90 -18.37
N LEU A 86 30.01 8.96 -19.16
CA LEU A 86 30.63 7.72 -18.67
C LEU A 86 31.77 7.98 -17.67
N GLU A 87 32.59 9.01 -17.91
CA GLU A 87 33.69 9.41 -17.02
C GLU A 87 33.20 9.83 -15.62
N GLU A 88 32.04 10.48 -15.54
CA GLU A 88 31.45 10.91 -14.28
C GLU A 88 30.81 9.73 -13.54
N VAL A 89 30.23 8.78 -14.26
CA VAL A 89 29.76 7.51 -13.71
C VAL A 89 30.94 6.70 -13.15
N ALA A 90 32.01 6.56 -13.93
CA ALA A 90 33.23 5.84 -13.56
C ALA A 90 33.85 6.42 -12.27
N LYS A 91 33.97 7.74 -12.19
CA LYS A 91 34.48 8.43 -10.98
C LYS A 91 33.55 8.28 -9.77
N ARG A 92 32.23 8.26 -9.97
CA ARG A 92 31.23 8.17 -8.89
C ARG A 92 31.11 6.76 -8.30
N TYR A 93 31.36 5.74 -9.11
CA TYR A 93 31.33 4.33 -8.70
C TYR A 93 32.71 3.69 -8.54
N GLY A 94 33.79 4.45 -8.70
CA GLY A 94 35.18 3.97 -8.52
C GLY A 94 35.60 2.93 -9.56
N ILE A 95 35.04 3.01 -10.77
CA ILE A 95 35.34 2.10 -11.88
C ILE A 95 36.48 2.75 -12.67
N GLU A 96 37.73 2.42 -12.36
CA GLU A 96 38.91 3.01 -13.01
C GLU A 96 39.25 2.40 -14.38
N ASP A 97 38.38 1.54 -14.94
CA ASP A 97 38.61 0.82 -16.21
C ASP A 97 37.30 0.72 -17.04
N LEU A 98 36.96 1.78 -17.79
CA LEU A 98 35.87 1.78 -18.80
C LEU A 98 36.31 2.43 -20.11
#